data_AF-I7LKA5-F1
#
_entry.id   AF-I7LKA5-F1
#
_cell.length_a   1.000
_cell.length_b   1.000
_cell.length_c   1.000
_cell.angle_alpha   90.00
_cell.angle_beta   90.00
_cell.angle_gamma   90.00
#
_symmetry.space_group_name_H-M   'P 1'
#
loop_
_entity.id
_entity.type
_entity.pdbx_description
1 polymer ?
#
loop_
_entity_poly.entity_id
_entity_poly.type
_entity_poly.pdbx_seq_one_letter_code
_entity_poly.pdbx_strand_id
1 'polypeptide(L)'
;MKIFVIPSWYPSNTKPNNGSFFREQAQTLLELANDVVLLNGTFRSREAYFSSENFKLIKYFDEGLLTYQFVIPNFMLSRNAWMGISMAKWSINKVFHSAVEDHGYPDIIHAHSFYPAGYVACLLGKKTKYLLLLLNIVVEF
;
A
#
# COMPACT_ATOMS: atom_id res chain seq x y z
N MET A 1 10.52 11.61 -12.19
CA MET A 1 9.70 11.86 -10.99
C MET A 1 9.26 10.51 -10.47
N LYS A 2 9.66 10.17 -9.25
CA LYS A 2 9.39 8.89 -8.60
C LYS A 2 8.16 9.00 -7.71
N ILE A 3 7.21 8.09 -7.91
CA ILE A 3 5.96 8.05 -7.15
C ILE A 3 5.85 6.73 -6.41
N PHE A 4 5.69 6.79 -5.09
CA PHE A 4 5.31 5.63 -4.29
C PHE A 4 3.80 5.65 -4.05
N VAL A 5 3.10 4.65 -4.56
CA VAL A 5 1.65 4.48 -4.38
C VAL A 5 1.41 3.59 -3.17
N ILE A 6 0.60 4.08 -2.22
CA ILE A 6 0.24 3.34 -1.00
C ILE A 6 -1.28 3.15 -0.97
N PRO A 7 -1.80 1.96 -1.26
CA PRO A 7 -3.23 1.68 -1.17
C PRO A 7 -3.65 1.24 0.24
N SER A 8 -4.88 1.58 0.62
CA SER A 8 -5.47 1.17 1.91
C SER A 8 -5.87 -0.31 1.94
N TRP A 9 -6.22 -0.87 0.78
CA TRP A 9 -6.41 -2.29 0.52
C TRP A 9 -5.97 -2.59 -0.91
N TYR A 10 -5.61 -3.84 -1.21
CA TYR A 10 -5.10 -4.20 -2.53
C TYR A 10 -5.58 -5.61 -2.91
N PRO A 11 -5.70 -5.94 -4.21
CA PRO A 11 -6.06 -7.26 -4.67
C PRO A 11 -5.27 -8.39 -4.02
N SER A 12 -5.94 -9.52 -3.85
CA SER A 12 -5.35 -10.77 -3.39
C SER A 12 -5.81 -11.93 -4.25
N ASN A 13 -5.10 -13.06 -4.22
CA ASN A 13 -5.51 -14.28 -4.93
C ASN A 13 -6.93 -14.73 -4.54
N THR A 14 -7.33 -14.47 -3.29
CA THR A 14 -8.68 -14.78 -2.79
C THR A 14 -9.74 -13.75 -3.20
N LYS A 15 -9.35 -12.52 -3.48
CA LYS A 15 -10.23 -11.39 -3.83
C LYS A 15 -9.57 -10.52 -4.90
N PRO A 16 -9.44 -11.01 -6.14
CA PRO A 16 -8.68 -10.33 -7.19
C PRO A 16 -9.30 -8.99 -7.60
N ASN A 17 -10.63 -8.88 -7.52
CA ASN A 17 -11.34 -7.65 -7.89
C ASN A 17 -11.38 -6.61 -6.76
N ASN A 18 -11.01 -6.99 -5.53
CA ASN A 18 -11.13 -6.10 -4.39
C ASN A 18 -10.00 -5.07 -4.38
N GLY A 19 -10.30 -3.86 -4.84
CA GLY A 19 -9.30 -2.80 -4.98
C GLY A 19 -8.51 -2.85 -6.29
N SER A 20 -8.99 -3.56 -7.32
CA SER A 20 -8.32 -3.60 -8.63
C SER A 20 -8.15 -2.21 -9.24
N PHE A 21 -9.10 -1.30 -8.99
CA PHE A 21 -9.02 0.08 -9.45
C PHE A 21 -7.77 0.83 -8.94
N PHE A 22 -7.20 0.46 -7.77
CA PHE A 22 -5.94 1.06 -7.31
C PHE A 22 -4.75 0.62 -8.16
N ARG A 23 -4.76 -0.66 -8.60
CA ARG A 23 -3.77 -1.17 -9.56
C ARG A 23 -3.89 -0.44 -10.88
N GLU A 24 -5.10 -0.35 -11.42
CA GLU A 24 -5.38 0.33 -12.69
C GLU A 24 -4.91 1.79 -12.65
N GLN A 25 -5.23 2.53 -11.57
CA GLN A 25 -4.76 3.91 -11.39
C GLN A 25 -3.24 4.01 -11.28
N ALA A 26 -2.59 3.07 -10.58
CA ALA A 26 -1.14 3.05 -10.47
C ALA A 26 -0.46 2.71 -11.81
N GLN A 27 -1.07 1.84 -12.62
CA GLN A 27 -0.62 1.55 -13.98
C GLN A 27 -0.79 2.76 -14.91
N THR A 28 -1.93 3.46 -14.86
CA THR A 28 -2.10 4.71 -15.61
C THR A 28 -1.07 5.76 -15.19
N LEU A 29 -0.74 5.84 -13.91
CA LEU A 29 0.35 6.70 -13.44
C LEU A 29 1.71 6.26 -14.01
N LEU A 30 1.97 4.96 -14.13
CA LEU A 30 3.19 4.42 -14.71
C LEU A 30 3.31 4.73 -16.21
N GLU A 31 2.20 4.80 -16.94
CA GLU A 31 2.19 5.22 -18.36
C GLU A 31 2.54 6.70 -18.53
N LEU A 32 2.16 7.54 -17.56
CA LEU A 32 2.41 8.99 -17.57
C LEU A 32 3.75 9.37 -16.91
N ALA A 33 4.22 8.57 -15.97
CA ALA A 33 5.43 8.79 -15.19
C ALA A 33 6.31 7.53 -15.23
N ASN A 34 7.56 7.69 -15.66
CA ASN A 34 8.47 6.56 -15.90
C ASN A 34 8.94 5.80 -14.63
N ASP A 35 8.47 6.15 -13.43
CA ASP A 35 8.99 5.59 -12.17
C ASP A 35 7.90 5.57 -11.08
N VAL A 36 7.11 4.50 -11.06
CA VAL A 36 6.04 4.26 -10.09
C VAL A 36 6.25 2.92 -9.40
N VAL A 37 6.20 2.91 -8.06
CA VAL A 37 6.31 1.71 -7.23
C VAL A 37 5.09 1.60 -6.32
N LEU A 38 4.45 0.42 -6.29
CA LEU A 38 3.30 0.16 -5.43
C LEU A 38 3.73 -0.51 -4.12
N LEU A 39 3.24 0.01 -3.00
CA LEU A 39 3.59 -0.43 -1.66
C LEU A 39 2.38 -1.05 -0.96
N ASN A 40 2.17 -2.35 -1.18
CA ASN A 40 1.10 -3.12 -0.57
C ASN A 40 1.43 -3.52 0.89
N GLY A 41 1.15 -2.62 1.82
CA GLY A 41 1.22 -2.87 3.27
C GLY A 41 -0.12 -3.27 3.91
N THR A 42 -1.02 -3.92 3.17
CA THR A 42 -2.43 -4.03 3.54
C THR A 42 -2.74 -5.26 4.41
N PHE A 43 -3.98 -5.32 4.93
CA PHE A 43 -4.46 -6.46 5.70
C PHE A 43 -5.02 -7.56 4.80
N ARG A 44 -4.74 -8.82 5.14
CA ARG A 44 -5.40 -9.98 4.54
C ARG A 44 -6.76 -10.23 5.17
N SER A 45 -7.68 -10.72 4.35
CA SER A 45 -8.99 -11.21 4.77
C SER A 45 -8.89 -12.54 5.53
N ARG A 46 -9.99 -12.94 6.21
CA ARG A 46 -10.02 -14.13 7.08
C ARG A 46 -9.63 -15.42 6.37
N GLU A 47 -9.97 -15.52 5.10
CA GLU A 47 -9.71 -16.68 4.26
C GLU A 47 -8.20 -16.92 4.03
N ALA A 48 -7.37 -15.89 4.22
CA ALA A 48 -5.93 -15.94 4.00
C ALA A 48 -5.09 -15.80 5.30
N TYR A 49 -5.68 -16.00 6.48
CA TYR A 49 -4.96 -15.86 7.76
C TYR A 49 -3.77 -16.81 7.92
N PHE A 50 -3.84 -18.00 7.31
CA PHE A 50 -2.78 -19.01 7.36
C PHE A 50 -1.95 -19.08 6.08
N SER A 51 -2.04 -18.07 5.21
CA SER A 51 -1.19 -17.99 4.02
C SER A 51 0.28 -17.91 4.40
N SER A 52 1.12 -18.67 3.71
CA SER A 52 2.57 -18.67 3.90
C SER A 52 3.23 -17.35 3.49
N GLU A 53 2.52 -16.46 2.80
CA GLU A 53 2.97 -15.12 2.40
C GLU A 53 2.80 -14.07 3.50
N ASN A 54 2.05 -14.37 4.56
CA ASN A 54 1.86 -13.44 5.67
C ASN A 54 3.20 -13.15 6.35
N PHE A 55 3.39 -11.89 6.76
CA PHE A 55 4.61 -11.42 7.42
C PHE A 55 5.89 -11.59 6.59
N LYS A 56 5.77 -11.80 5.28
CA LYS A 56 6.90 -11.84 4.35
C LYS A 56 6.91 -10.59 3.50
N LEU A 57 8.11 -10.03 3.33
CA LEU A 57 8.35 -9.00 2.36
C LEU A 57 8.59 -9.68 1.01
N ILE A 58 7.74 -9.39 0.04
CA ILE A 58 7.77 -10.00 -1.30
C ILE A 58 7.85 -8.85 -2.32
N LYS A 59 8.66 -9.04 -3.35
CA LYS A 59 8.78 -8.12 -4.48
C LYS A 59 8.33 -8.86 -5.73
N TYR A 60 7.41 -8.29 -6.50
CA TYR A 60 6.93 -8.89 -7.74
C TYR A 60 6.40 -7.81 -8.68
N PHE A 61 6.17 -8.18 -9.94
CA PHE A 61 5.47 -7.34 -10.89
C PHE A 61 4.01 -7.77 -10.96
N ASP A 62 3.11 -6.87 -10.60
CA ASP A 62 1.66 -7.05 -10.74
C ASP A 62 1.22 -6.42 -12.06
N GLU A 63 1.10 -7.23 -13.12
CA GLU A 63 0.73 -6.75 -14.45
C GLU A 63 1.58 -5.55 -14.92
N GLY A 64 2.90 -5.67 -14.78
CA GLY A 64 3.88 -4.64 -15.16
C GLY A 64 4.17 -3.59 -14.08
N LEU A 65 3.39 -3.54 -12.99
CA LEU A 65 3.60 -2.63 -11.87
C LEU A 65 4.51 -3.24 -10.81
N LEU A 66 5.68 -2.64 -10.59
CA LEU A 66 6.59 -3.09 -9.53
C LEU A 66 5.93 -2.91 -8.16
N THR A 67 5.75 -4.02 -7.45
CA THR A 67 4.99 -4.09 -6.21
C THR A 67 5.82 -4.69 -5.08
N TYR A 68 5.91 -3.94 -3.99
CA TYR A 68 6.43 -4.39 -2.70
C TYR A 68 5.26 -4.76 -1.81
N GLN A 69 5.27 -5.97 -1.26
CA GLN A 69 4.18 -6.48 -0.46
C GLN A 69 4.68 -6.94 0.90
N PHE A 70 4.03 -6.46 1.96
CA PHE A 70 4.13 -7.00 3.31
C PHE A 70 2.73 -6.98 3.93
N VAL A 71 2.09 -8.14 3.91
CA VAL A 71 0.69 -8.29 4.28
C VAL A 71 0.56 -9.03 5.60
N ILE A 72 -0.41 -8.60 6.38
CA ILE A 72 -0.65 -9.11 7.73
C ILE A 72 -2.11 -9.53 7.87
N PRO A 73 -2.41 -10.63 8.58
CA PRO A 73 -3.80 -11.00 8.81
C PRO A 73 -4.53 -9.91 9.60
N ASN A 74 -5.76 -9.59 9.19
CA ASN A 74 -6.54 -8.55 9.88
C ASN A 74 -6.86 -8.91 11.34
N PHE A 75 -6.82 -10.18 11.80
CA PHE A 75 -7.11 -10.64 13.17
C PHE A 75 -8.13 -9.81 13.98
N MET A 76 -9.25 -9.38 13.37
CA MET A 76 -10.25 -8.49 13.99
C MET A 76 -9.71 -7.12 14.48
N LEU A 77 -8.52 -6.71 14.03
CA LEU A 77 -7.88 -5.42 14.27
C LEU A 77 -8.76 -4.24 13.84
N SER A 78 -9.68 -4.45 12.89
CA SER A 78 -10.70 -3.45 12.53
C SER A 78 -11.65 -3.09 13.68
N ARG A 79 -11.74 -3.89 14.75
CA ARG A 79 -12.53 -3.58 15.95
C ARG A 79 -11.79 -2.67 16.95
N ASN A 80 -10.48 -2.53 16.81
CA ASN A 80 -9.68 -1.62 17.62
C ASN A 80 -8.83 -0.74 16.70
N ALA A 81 -9.33 0.46 16.40
CA ALA A 81 -8.71 1.39 15.46
C ALA A 81 -7.24 1.71 15.80
N TRP A 82 -6.89 1.78 17.10
CA TRP A 82 -5.52 2.05 17.53
C TRP A 82 -4.57 0.89 17.20
N MET A 83 -5.00 -0.35 17.45
CA MET A 83 -4.21 -1.53 17.12
C MET A 83 -4.13 -1.73 15.60
N GLY A 84 -5.25 -1.54 14.89
CA GLY A 84 -5.30 -1.55 13.43
C GLY A 84 -4.34 -0.55 12.81
N ILE A 85 -4.35 0.72 13.24
CA ILE A 85 -3.44 1.70 12.66
C ILE A 85 -1.98 1.44 13.02
N SER A 86 -1.70 0.90 14.20
CA SER A 86 -0.33 0.54 14.61
C SER A 86 0.24 -0.59 13.75
N MET A 87 -0.57 -1.60 13.46
CA MET A 87 -0.21 -2.71 12.58
C MET A 87 -0.05 -2.26 11.12
N ALA A 88 -0.94 -1.39 10.63
CA ALA A 88 -0.82 -0.81 9.29
C ALA A 88 0.43 0.08 9.16
N LYS A 89 0.77 0.86 10.20
CA LYS A 89 2.05 1.60 10.23
C LYS A 89 3.22 0.63 10.09
N TRP A 90 3.20 -0.46 10.85
CA TRP A 90 4.29 -1.43 10.81
C TRP A 90 4.48 -2.05 9.41
N SER A 91 3.40 -2.56 8.80
CA SER A 91 3.45 -3.17 7.47
C SER A 91 3.83 -2.16 6.37
N ILE A 92 3.24 -0.97 6.36
CA ILE A 92 3.54 0.08 5.37
C ILE A 92 4.98 0.57 5.53
N ASN A 93 5.50 0.73 6.76
CA ASN A 93 6.90 1.09 6.95
C ASN A 93 7.83 0.00 6.41
N LYS A 94 7.51 -1.29 6.55
CA LYS A 94 8.35 -2.36 6.01
C LYS A 94 8.50 -2.29 4.50
N VAL A 95 7.40 -2.14 3.76
CA VAL A 95 7.46 -2.00 2.29
C VAL A 95 8.10 -0.68 1.88
N PHE A 96 7.84 0.41 2.60
CA PHE A 96 8.43 1.72 2.31
C PHE A 96 9.96 1.71 2.45
N HIS A 97 10.48 1.20 3.57
CA HIS A 97 11.93 1.16 3.78
C HIS A 97 12.62 0.28 2.74
N SER A 98 12.05 -0.89 2.42
CA SER A 98 12.61 -1.72 1.35
C SER A 98 12.63 -1.00 0.02
N ALA A 99 11.53 -0.37 -0.39
CA ALA A 99 11.49 0.36 -1.66
C ALA A 99 12.48 1.54 -1.69
N VAL A 100 12.68 2.22 -0.55
CA VAL A 100 13.70 3.27 -0.42
C VAL A 100 15.13 2.72 -0.51
N GLU A 101 15.39 1.54 0.06
CA GLU A 101 16.72 0.90 -0.05
C GLU A 101 17.05 0.52 -1.50
N ASP A 102 16.06 0.04 -2.26
CA ASP A 102 16.27 -0.43 -3.64
C ASP A 102 16.24 0.71 -4.68
N HIS A 103 15.38 1.71 -4.48
CA HIS A 103 15.11 2.74 -5.47
C HIS A 103 15.47 4.15 -4.99
N GLY A 104 15.82 4.34 -3.72
CA GLY A 104 15.88 5.66 -3.12
C GLY A 104 14.51 6.24 -2.81
N TYR A 105 14.50 7.45 -2.26
CA TYR A 105 13.27 8.11 -1.84
C TYR A 105 12.39 8.58 -3.00
N PRO A 106 11.05 8.56 -2.84
CA PRO A 106 10.14 9.09 -3.83
C PRO A 106 10.07 10.62 -3.78
N ASP A 107 9.71 11.24 -4.90
CA ASP A 107 9.35 12.66 -4.96
C ASP A 107 7.94 12.88 -4.39
N ILE A 108 7.04 11.91 -4.64
CA ILE A 108 5.63 11.96 -4.26
C ILE A 108 5.23 10.66 -3.56
N ILE A 109 4.55 10.80 -2.42
CA ILE A 109 3.77 9.70 -1.85
C ILE A 109 2.31 9.88 -2.26
N HIS A 110 1.81 8.94 -3.04
CA HIS A 110 0.43 8.95 -3.50
C HIS A 110 -0.39 7.91 -2.72
N ALA A 111 -1.18 8.39 -1.76
CA ALA A 111 -1.99 7.51 -0.94
C ALA A 111 -3.41 7.36 -1.49
N HIS A 112 -3.83 6.11 -1.55
CA HIS A 112 -5.08 5.65 -2.13
C HIS A 112 -6.03 5.26 -1.01
N SER A 113 -7.11 6.05 -0.88
CA SER A 113 -8.02 6.07 0.27
C SER A 113 -7.37 6.54 1.59
N PHE A 114 -8.19 7.10 2.47
CA PHE A 114 -7.73 7.75 3.70
C PHE A 114 -7.19 6.78 4.74
N TYR A 115 -7.94 5.72 5.08
CA TYR A 115 -7.58 4.80 6.15
C TYR A 115 -7.31 3.38 5.63
N PRO A 116 -6.15 2.76 5.95
CA PRO A 116 -5.05 3.31 6.74
C PRO A 116 -4.01 4.11 5.92
N ALA A 117 -4.02 4.03 4.58
CA ALA A 117 -2.89 4.48 3.77
C ALA A 117 -2.64 5.98 3.86
N GLY A 118 -3.67 6.82 3.66
CA GLY A 118 -3.56 8.27 3.77
C GLY A 118 -3.02 8.73 5.11
N TYR A 119 -3.50 8.15 6.22
CA TYR A 119 -2.99 8.47 7.55
C TYR A 119 -1.52 8.12 7.71
N VAL A 120 -1.09 6.93 7.27
CA VAL A 120 0.32 6.52 7.39
C VAL A 120 1.22 7.33 6.44
N ALA A 121 0.74 7.65 5.24
CA ALA A 121 1.43 8.49 4.27
C ALA A 121 1.65 9.91 4.80
N CYS A 122 0.68 10.51 5.49
CA CYS A 122 0.85 11.77 6.23
C CYS A 122 2.01 11.69 7.24
N LEU A 123 2.12 10.58 7.98
CA LEU A 123 3.19 10.39 8.96
C LEU A 123 4.55 10.22 8.30
N LEU A 124 4.62 9.52 7.17
CA LEU A 124 5.84 9.39 6.37
C LEU A 124 6.27 10.75 5.83
N GLY A 125 5.37 11.48 5.15
CA GLY A 125 5.66 12.80 4.56
C GLY A 125 6.13 13.84 5.59
N LYS A 126 5.56 13.85 6.80
CA LYS A 126 6.04 14.73 7.90
C LYS A 126 7.48 14.46 8.30
N LYS A 127 7.93 13.20 8.24
CA LYS A 127 9.31 12.83 8.60
C LYS A 127 10.31 13.16 7.50
N THR A 128 9.84 13.28 6.25
CA THR A 128 10.73 13.21 5.09
C THR A 128 10.60 14.37 4.10
N LYS A 129 9.74 15.38 4.38
CA LYS A 129 9.49 16.57 3.55
C LYS A 129 8.92 16.28 2.14
N TYR A 130 8.25 15.15 1.93
CA TYR A 130 7.69 14.79 0.61
C TYR A 130 6.30 15.34 0.36
N LEU A 131 5.98 15.60 -0.91
CA LEU A 131 4.67 16.03 -1.35
C LEU A 131 3.69 14.87 -1.25
N LEU A 132 2.59 15.09 -0.53
CA LEU A 132 1.54 14.10 -0.31
C LEU A 132 0.33 14.40 -1.20
N LEU A 133 -0.09 13.42 -2.00
CA LEU A 133 -1.34 13.46 -2.75
C LEU A 133 -2.29 12.40 -2.20
N LEU A 134 -3.41 12.84 -1.62
CA LEU A 134 -4.47 11.99 -1.09
C LEU A 134 -5.60 11.89 -2.12
N LEU A 135 -5.90 10.67 -2.58
CA LEU A 135 -7.09 10.40 -3.39
C LEU A 135 -8.13 9.70 -2.51
N ASN A 136 -9.17 10.46 -2.14
CA ASN A 136 -10.36 9.91 -1.49
C ASN A 136 -11.28 9.36 -2.57
N ILE A 137 -11.31 8.04 -2.70
CA ILE A 137 -12.35 7.37 -3.47
C ILE A 137 -13.34 6.84 -2.43
N VAL A 138 -14.45 7.57 -2.28
CA VAL A 138 -15.63 7.07 -1.58
C VAL A 138 -16.24 6.05 -2.54
N VAL A 139 -15.94 4.76 -2.34
CA VAL A 139 -16.68 3.70 -3.01
C VAL A 139 -17.90 3.42 -2.14
N GLU A 140 -19.04 4.00 -2.51
CA GLU A 140 -20.34 3.55 -1.99
C GLU A 140 -20.57 2.11 -2.53
N PHE A 141 -20.76 1.16 -1.61
CA PHE A 141 -21.21 -0.20 -1.91
C PHE A 141 -22.56 -0.42 -1.24
#